data_AF-A0A227J3Q0-F1
#
_entry.id   AF-A0A227J3Q0-F1
#
_cell.length_a   1.000
_cell.length_b   1.000
_cell.length_c   1.000
_cell.angle_alpha   90.00
_cell.angle_beta   90.00
_cell.angle_gamma   90.00
#
_symmetry.space_group_name_H-M   'P 1'
#
loop_
_entity.id
_entity.type
_entity.pdbx_description
1 polymer ?
#
loop_
_entity_poly.entity_id
_entity_poly.type
_entity_poly.pdbx_seq_one_letter_code
_entity_poly.pdbx_strand_id
1 'polypeptide(L)' 'RDDWGYQVVKQVGNYGESFERTVGKGSPLEIARGVNALWNAGGFMYAPPIR' A
#
# COMPACT_ATOMS: atom_id res chain seq x y z
N ARG A 1 18.86 -16.28 2.46
CA ARG A 1 18.46 -15.25 3.45
C ARG A 1 16.97 -15.07 3.26
N ASP A 2 16.22 -15.08 4.35
CA ASP A 2 14.75 -15.01 4.29
C ASP A 2 14.30 -13.55 4.46
N ASP A 3 14.91 -12.65 3.68
CA ASP A 3 14.72 -11.19 3.78
C ASP A 3 13.84 -10.63 2.64
N TRP A 4 13.09 -11.50 1.95
CA TRP A 4 12.28 -11.11 0.78
C TRP A 4 11.32 -9.95 1.09
N GLY A 5 10.66 -9.97 2.26
CA GLY A 5 9.74 -8.90 2.66
C GLY A 5 10.44 -7.55 2.84
N TYR A 6 11.65 -7.57 3.40
CA TYR A 6 12.51 -6.38 3.49
C TYR A 6 12.90 -5.87 2.10
N GLN A 7 13.27 -6.77 1.19
CA GLN A 7 13.65 -6.37 -0.17
C GLN A 7 12.48 -5.74 -0.95
N VAL A 8 11.25 -6.22 -0.77
CA VAL A 8 10.06 -5.61 -1.37
C VAL A 8 9.85 -4.20 -0.85
N VAL A 9 9.76 -4.02 0.48
CA VAL A 9 9.54 -2.69 1.08
C VAL A 9 10.66 -1.71 0.72
N LYS A 10 11.90 -2.18 0.67
CA LYS A 10 13.05 -1.34 0.27
C LYS A 10 12.94 -0.83 -1.18
N GLN A 11 12.45 -1.67 -2.10
CA GLN A 11 12.41 -1.33 -3.53
C GLN A 11 11.20 -0.50 -3.90
N VAL A 12 10.03 -0.80 -3.32
CA VAL A 12 8.75 -0.19 -3.75
C VAL A 12 7.99 0.51 -2.63
N GLY A 13 8.48 0.47 -1.39
CA GLY A 13 7.74 0.95 -0.22
C GLY A 13 6.56 0.05 0.13
N ASN A 14 5.82 0.44 1.16
CA ASN A 14 4.58 -0.21 1.55
C ASN A 14 3.42 0.18 0.61
N TYR A 15 2.26 -0.45 0.82
CA TYR A 15 1.06 -0.21 0.02
C TYR A 15 0.65 1.27 -0.03
N GLY A 16 0.66 1.95 1.11
CA GLY A 16 0.28 3.35 1.20
C GLY A 16 1.23 4.27 0.43
N GLU A 17 2.54 4.03 0.52
CA GLU A 17 3.55 4.79 -0.22
C GLU A 17 3.42 4.58 -1.73
N SER A 18 3.20 3.33 -2.16
CA SER A 18 2.98 2.98 -3.57
C SER A 18 1.71 3.61 -4.12
N PHE A 19 0.60 3.54 -3.38
CA PHE A 19 -0.65 4.17 -3.80
C PHE A 19 -0.47 5.68 -3.93
N GLU A 20 0.11 6.34 -2.91
CA GLU A 20 0.20 7.80 -2.84
C GLU A 20 0.99 8.40 -4.00
N ARG A 21 2.13 7.79 -4.36
CA ARG A 21 2.97 8.31 -5.45
C ARG A 21 2.42 8.02 -6.85
N THR A 22 1.66 6.94 -7.02
CA THR A 22 1.25 6.48 -8.36
C THR A 22 -0.14 6.98 -8.72
N VAL A 23 -1.09 6.89 -7.80
CA VAL A 23 -2.50 7.22 -8.07
C VAL A 23 -3.13 8.17 -7.04
N GLY A 24 -2.51 8.34 -5.87
CA GLY A 24 -3.03 9.14 -4.77
C GLY A 24 -2.88 10.65 -4.98
N LYS A 25 -3.00 11.41 -3.90
CA LYS A 25 -2.90 12.88 -3.94
C LYS A 25 -1.49 13.37 -4.27
N GLY A 26 -0.48 12.53 -4.09
CA GLY A 26 0.89 12.74 -4.56
C GLY A 26 1.10 12.51 -6.05
N SER A 27 0.06 12.13 -6.82
CA SER A 27 0.15 11.89 -8.26
C SER A 27 -0.83 12.77 -9.04
N PRO A 28 -0.64 12.95 -10.37
CA PRO A 28 -1.55 13.74 -11.22
C PRO A 28 -3.00 13.23 -11.26
N LEU A 29 -3.27 12.02 -10.76
CA LEU A 29 -4.61 11.43 -10.75
C LEU A 29 -5.43 11.81 -9.51
N GLU A 30 -4.77 12.20 -8.42
CA GLU A 30 -5.38 12.69 -7.18
C GLU A 30 -6.50 11.81 -6.60
N ILE A 31 -6.39 10.48 -6.76
CA ILE A 31 -7.43 9.55 -6.35
C ILE A 31 -7.45 9.41 -4.82
N ALA A 32 -8.62 9.64 -4.22
CA ALA A 32 -8.84 9.35 -2.81
C ALA A 32 -8.82 7.83 -2.54
N ARG A 33 -8.34 7.41 -1.36
CA ARG A 33 -8.22 5.98 -1.00
C ARG A 33 -9.53 5.21 -1.17
N GLY A 34 -10.65 5.72 -0.64
CA GLY A 34 -11.96 5.07 -0.76
C GLY A 34 -11.92 3.58 -0.37
N VAL A 35 -12.46 2.73 -1.24
CA VAL A 35 -12.46 1.26 -1.06
C VAL A 35 -11.06 0.64 -0.98
N ASN A 36 -10.03 1.34 -1.46
CA ASN A 36 -8.63 0.92 -1.40
C ASN A 36 -7.96 1.26 -0.05
N ALA A 37 -8.67 1.87 0.91
CA ALA A 37 -8.15 2.03 2.27
C ALA A 37 -7.93 0.66 2.96
N LEU A 38 -7.16 0.67 4.04
CA LEU A 38 -7.03 -0.52 4.89
C LEU A 38 -8.39 -0.92 5.48
N TRP A 39 -8.55 -2.21 5.75
CA TRP A 39 -9.77 -2.76 6.33
C TRP A 39 -10.18 -2.11 7.66
N ASN A 40 -9.21 -1.75 8.49
CA ASN A 40 -9.43 -1.06 9.77
C ASN A 40 -9.57 0.47 9.62
N ALA A 41 -9.53 0.97 8.40
CA ALA A 41 -9.71 2.37 8.03
C ALA A 41 -10.89 2.57 7.05
N GLY A 42 -11.81 1.62 7.00
CA GLY A 42 -13.04 1.71 6.19
C GLY A 42 -12.91 1.29 4.72
N GLY A 43 -11.80 0.66 4.32
CA GLY A 43 -11.64 0.07 2.99
C GLY A 43 -11.67 -1.45 2.99
N PHE A 44 -11.30 -2.06 1.86
CA PHE A 44 -11.30 -3.51 1.68
C PHE A 44 -9.90 -4.12 1.63
N MET A 45 -8.84 -3.31 1.71
CA MET A 45 -7.49 -3.84 1.70
C MET A 45 -7.16 -4.53 3.02
N TYR A 46 -7.15 -5.86 2.97
CA TYR A 46 -6.74 -6.74 4.06
C TYR A 46 -5.59 -7.63 3.59
N ALA A 47 -4.46 -7.59 4.29
CA ALA A 47 -3.36 -8.52 4.07
C ALA A 47 -3.53 -9.72 5.01
N PRO A 48 -3.56 -10.97 4.49
CA PRO A 48 -3.54 -12.16 5.34
C PRO A 48 -2.29 -12.21 6.24
N PRO A 49 -2.37 -12.82 7.43
CA PRO A 49 -1.22 -12.95 8.32
C PRO A 49 -0.12 -13.80 7.67
N ILE A 50 1.11 -13.31 7.67
CA ILE A 50 2.30 -14.08 7.31
C ILE A 50 2.77 -14.78 8.59
N ARG A 51 2.46 -16.07 8.73
CA ARG A 51 2.71 -16.91 9.90
C ARG A 51 3.07 -18.33 9.48
#